data_AF-A0A257NTC0-F1
#
_entry.id   AF-A0A257NTC0-F1
#
_cell.length_a   1.000
_cell.length_b   1.000
_cell.length_c   1.000
_cell.angle_alpha   90.00
_cell.angle_beta   90.00
_cell.angle_gamma   90.00
#
_symmetry.space_group_name_H-M   'P 1'
#
loop_
_entity.id
_entity.type
_entity.pdbx_description
1 polymer ?
#
loop_
_entity_poly.entity_id
_entity_poly.type
_entity_poly.pdbx_seq_one_letter_code
_entity_poly.pdbx_strand_id
1 'polypeptide(L)'
;MKQPRAGRRNHTPLSAAALREIERRGVTRYGVRDLYHTLMRVPLPGLFALLAGAFLFINLFFALLYWRIGGLSGPDHLGFAAAFFFSMQTLSTTGYGAVYPVSFAANLISSVEIFLGLLSVALTTGLLFARLSKPRARIMFSKVAIIRTYRGTPTLMFRMINERRNEIAEAHVSVTITQEEDDGTGSVLRRMVGLKLERDTSPIFALSWLVMHPITPESPLYGKTAKDIAAAGNVLVCMLSGTDDTLNETIFARHVYGAEDFRFGHRFVDVIERTETGDVVIDYNRFHDTIPE
;
A
#
# COMPACT_ATOMS: atom_id res chain seq x y z
N MET A 1 -16.99 -36.03 39.31
CA MET A 1 -17.06 -34.56 39.19
C MET A 1 -16.68 -34.17 37.76
N LYS A 2 -17.65 -33.75 36.94
CA LYS A 2 -17.39 -33.27 35.56
C LYS A 2 -16.85 -31.84 35.65
N GLN A 3 -15.64 -31.59 35.13
CA GLN A 3 -15.11 -30.23 34.98
C GLN A 3 -16.01 -29.43 34.01
N PRO A 4 -16.22 -28.13 34.25
CA PRO A 4 -17.04 -27.31 33.38
C PRO A 4 -16.29 -27.08 32.06
N ARG A 5 -16.96 -27.34 30.93
CA ARG A 5 -16.49 -26.96 29.60
C ARG A 5 -16.23 -25.46 29.60
N ALA A 6 -14.99 -25.06 29.37
CA ALA A 6 -14.63 -23.66 29.14
C ALA A 6 -15.52 -23.11 28.03
N GLY A 7 -16.27 -22.04 28.34
CA GLY A 7 -17.14 -21.38 27.37
C GLY A 7 -16.31 -20.97 26.16
N ARG A 8 -16.76 -21.37 24.96
CA ARG A 8 -16.25 -20.86 23.69
C ARG A 8 -16.22 -19.34 23.79
N ARG A 9 -15.03 -18.74 23.88
CA ARG A 9 -14.89 -17.30 23.74
C ARG A 9 -15.39 -16.99 22.32
N ASN A 10 -16.42 -16.16 22.22
CA ASN A 10 -16.88 -15.63 20.94
C ASN A 10 -15.76 -14.75 20.39
N HIS A 11 -14.86 -15.36 19.63
CA HIS A 11 -13.87 -14.61 18.86
C HIS A 11 -14.63 -13.86 17.77
N THR A 12 -14.57 -12.54 17.80
CA THR A 12 -15.10 -11.71 16.72
C THR A 12 -14.49 -12.21 15.40
N PRO A 13 -15.31 -12.55 14.39
CA PRO A 13 -14.78 -13.01 13.11
C PRO A 13 -13.85 -11.95 12.56
N LEU A 14 -12.66 -12.37 12.13
CA LEU A 14 -11.69 -11.44 11.58
C LEU A 14 -12.18 -10.99 10.20
N SER A 15 -12.88 -9.87 10.10
CA SER A 15 -13.05 -9.23 8.80
C SER A 15 -11.72 -8.58 8.37
N ALA A 16 -11.62 -8.17 7.10
CA ALA A 16 -10.51 -7.34 6.63
C ALA A 16 -10.31 -6.08 7.50
N ALA A 17 -11.39 -5.56 8.08
CA ALA A 17 -11.37 -4.44 9.02
C ALA A 17 -10.82 -4.86 10.39
N ALA A 18 -11.24 -6.00 10.93
CA ALA A 18 -10.75 -6.52 12.21
C ALA A 18 -9.24 -6.78 12.20
N LEU A 19 -8.67 -7.22 11.07
CA LEU A 19 -7.21 -7.37 10.91
C LEU A 19 -6.45 -6.03 10.98
N ARG A 20 -7.08 -4.90 10.61
CA ARG A 20 -6.50 -3.56 10.74
C ARG A 20 -6.62 -3.00 12.16
N GLU A 21 -7.61 -3.47 12.91
CA GLU A 21 -7.88 -3.07 14.31
C GLU A 21 -7.09 -3.86 15.35
N ILE A 22 -6.31 -4.87 14.95
CA ILE A 22 -5.47 -5.64 15.88
C ILE A 22 -4.46 -4.72 16.56
N GLU A 23 -4.66 -4.52 17.87
CA GLU A 23 -3.75 -3.76 18.73
C GLU A 23 -2.39 -4.48 18.81
N ARG A 24 -1.33 -3.81 18.33
CA ARG A 24 0.03 -4.34 18.39
C ARG A 24 0.71 -3.84 19.67
N ARG A 25 0.81 -4.68 20.69
CA ARG A 25 1.56 -4.39 21.93
C ARG A 25 2.99 -4.92 21.83
N GLY A 26 3.96 -4.18 22.39
CA GLY A 26 5.36 -4.62 22.50
C GLY A 26 6.27 -4.37 21.28
N VAL A 27 5.80 -3.65 20.26
CA VAL A 27 6.65 -3.27 19.10
C VAL A 27 7.39 -1.97 19.43
N THR A 28 8.72 -2.05 19.58
CA THR A 28 9.56 -0.85 19.72
C THR A 28 9.56 -0.08 18.40
N ARG A 29 9.18 1.21 18.42
CA ARG A 29 9.26 2.09 17.24
C ARG A 29 10.73 2.37 16.95
N TYR A 30 11.22 1.95 15.79
CA TYR A 30 12.62 2.14 15.40
C TYR A 30 12.83 3.58 14.89
N GLY A 31 13.01 4.54 15.80
CA GLY A 31 13.26 5.99 15.57
C GLY A 31 13.69 6.44 14.16
N VAL A 32 14.96 6.83 13.97
CA VAL A 32 15.47 7.38 12.68
C VAL A 32 15.40 6.40 11.50
N ARG A 33 15.32 5.08 11.75
CA ARG A 33 15.11 4.07 10.69
C ARG A 33 13.70 4.13 10.08
N ASP A 34 12.72 4.59 10.84
CA ASP A 34 11.36 4.84 10.34
C ASP A 34 11.23 6.18 9.61
N LEU A 35 12.23 7.06 9.60
CA LEU A 35 12.15 8.37 8.92
C LEU A 35 11.92 8.19 7.42
N TYR A 36 12.70 7.32 6.77
CA TYR A 36 12.51 7.01 5.34
C TYR A 36 11.11 6.44 5.09
N HIS A 37 10.67 5.47 5.90
CA HIS A 37 9.32 4.90 5.77
C HIS A 37 8.21 5.93 5.97
N THR A 38 8.42 6.89 6.88
CA THR A 38 7.48 7.97 7.17
C THR A 38 7.39 8.94 6.00
N LEU A 39 8.53 9.42 5.48
CA LEU A 39 8.61 10.32 4.32
C LEU A 39 7.94 9.72 3.07
N MET A 40 8.02 8.39 2.92
CA MET A 40 7.38 7.67 1.82
C MET A 40 5.86 7.51 1.99
N ARG A 41 5.31 7.69 3.20
CA ARG A 41 3.88 7.49 3.52
C ARG A 41 3.07 8.78 3.68
N VAL A 42 3.68 9.89 4.10
CA VAL A 42 3.03 11.22 4.21
C VAL A 42 2.33 11.57 2.89
N PRO A 43 1.16 12.23 2.80
CA PRO A 43 0.58 12.66 1.52
C PRO A 43 1.46 13.68 0.76
N LEU A 44 1.33 13.80 -0.57
CA LEU A 44 2.22 14.66 -1.38
C LEU A 44 2.24 16.13 -0.89
N PRO A 45 1.09 16.77 -0.61
CA PRO A 45 1.09 18.12 -0.04
C PRO A 45 1.83 18.22 1.29
N GLY A 46 1.70 17.20 2.16
CA GLY A 46 2.41 17.15 3.43
C GLY A 46 3.93 17.02 3.25
N LEU A 47 4.38 16.30 2.22
CA LEU A 47 5.80 16.21 1.89
C LEU A 47 6.34 17.56 1.41
N PHE A 48 5.63 18.26 0.51
CA PHE A 48 6.04 19.59 0.06
C PHE A 48 6.08 20.60 1.21
N ALA A 49 5.10 20.57 2.12
CA ALA A 49 5.09 21.42 3.31
C ALA A 49 6.29 21.12 4.22
N LEU A 50 6.64 19.85 4.42
CA LEU A 50 7.80 19.45 5.20
C LEU A 50 9.12 19.96 4.57
N LEU A 51 9.28 19.79 3.26
CA LEU A 51 10.45 20.25 2.51
C LEU A 51 10.57 21.78 2.56
N ALA A 52 9.46 22.50 2.39
CA ALA A 52 9.42 23.96 2.52
C ALA A 52 9.77 24.42 3.95
N GLY A 53 9.25 23.73 4.97
CA GLY A 53 9.60 23.99 6.38
C GLY A 53 11.09 23.76 6.67
N ALA A 54 11.67 22.67 6.17
CA ALA A 54 13.10 22.40 6.29
C ALA A 54 13.95 23.45 5.58
N PHE A 55 13.55 23.86 4.37
CA PHE A 55 14.19 24.95 3.63
C PHE A 55 14.18 26.26 4.43
N LEU A 56 13.02 26.68 4.95
CA LEU A 56 12.91 27.89 5.76
C LEU A 56 13.75 27.81 7.04
N PHE A 57 13.74 26.66 7.72
CA PHE A 57 14.52 26.44 8.93
C PHE A 57 16.03 26.56 8.69
N ILE A 58 16.55 25.91 7.64
CA ILE A 58 17.97 25.99 7.27
C ILE A 58 18.35 27.43 6.96
N ASN A 59 17.55 28.14 6.17
CA ASN A 59 17.83 29.53 5.83
C ASN A 59 17.80 30.46 7.05
N LEU A 60 16.82 30.29 7.95
CA LEU A 60 16.76 31.05 9.21
C LEU A 60 17.99 30.79 10.09
N PHE A 61 18.46 29.54 10.16
CA PHE A 61 19.64 29.17 10.91
C PHE A 61 20.91 29.84 10.36
N PHE A 62 21.15 29.76 9.05
CA PHE A 62 22.31 30.40 8.43
C PHE A 62 22.23 31.93 8.47
N ALA A 63 21.04 32.51 8.25
CA ALA A 63 20.80 33.94 8.42
C ALA A 63 21.19 34.42 9.83
N LEU A 64 20.85 33.64 10.86
CA LEU A 64 21.24 33.96 12.24
C LEU A 64 22.75 33.89 12.44
N LEU A 65 23.44 32.92 11.83
CA LEU A 65 24.91 32.84 11.87
C LEU A 65 25.57 34.05 11.22
N TYR A 66 25.12 34.42 10.01
CA TYR A 66 25.62 35.62 9.31
C TYR A 66 25.33 36.89 10.10
N TRP A 67 24.14 37.01 10.69
CA TRP A 67 23.79 38.17 11.51
C TRP A 67 24.68 38.29 12.77
N ARG A 68 25.04 37.17 13.38
CA ARG A 68 25.88 37.14 14.59
C ARG A 68 27.35 37.43 14.31
N ILE A 69 27.88 36.93 13.20
CA ILE A 69 29.30 37.05 12.84
C ILE A 69 29.58 38.33 12.04
N GLY A 70 28.58 38.83 11.31
CA GLY A 70 28.73 39.93 10.37
C GLY A 70 29.58 39.53 9.15
N GLY A 71 30.10 40.53 8.45
CA GLY A 71 30.96 40.31 7.28
C GLY A 71 30.21 39.98 5.99
N LEU A 72 28.93 40.37 5.90
CA LEU A 72 28.20 40.50 4.64
C LEU A 72 28.25 41.97 4.18
N SER A 73 28.46 42.20 2.89
CA SER A 73 28.31 43.50 2.24
C SER A 73 26.99 43.52 1.46
N GLY A 74 26.27 44.64 1.51
CA GLY A 74 24.96 44.79 0.87
C GLY A 74 24.18 45.99 1.42
N PRO A 75 22.89 46.14 1.06
CA PRO A 75 22.09 47.29 1.49
C PRO A 75 21.79 47.27 3.01
N ASP A 76 22.29 48.28 3.73
CA ASP A 76 22.19 48.35 5.20
C ASP A 76 20.75 48.41 5.74
N HIS A 77 19.82 48.98 4.97
CA HIS A 77 18.42 49.17 5.39
C HIS A 77 17.62 47.86 5.58
N LEU A 78 18.13 46.74 5.05
CA LEU A 78 17.46 45.44 5.12
C LEU A 78 17.75 44.67 6.42
N GLY A 79 18.78 45.04 7.18
CA GLY A 79 19.12 44.40 8.45
C GLY A 79 19.17 42.86 8.37
N PHE A 80 18.47 42.17 9.28
CA PHE A 80 18.40 40.70 9.30
C PHE A 80 17.83 40.10 8.00
N ALA A 81 16.92 40.82 7.32
CA ALA A 81 16.35 40.35 6.06
C ALA A 81 17.41 40.21 4.97
N ALA A 82 18.48 41.04 4.99
CA ALA A 82 19.61 40.89 4.07
C ALA A 82 20.31 39.54 4.26
N ALA A 83 20.56 39.15 5.51
CA ALA A 83 21.19 37.87 5.84
C ALA A 83 20.30 36.68 5.48
N PHE A 84 18.97 36.81 5.67
CA PHE A 84 18.00 35.78 5.27
C PHE A 84 17.92 35.61 3.76
N PHE A 85 17.81 36.70 2.99
CA PHE A 85 17.78 36.62 1.53
C PHE A 85 19.12 36.18 0.95
N PHE A 86 20.24 36.56 1.58
CA PHE A 86 21.55 36.04 1.21
C PHE A 86 21.63 34.52 1.41
N SER A 87 21.23 34.03 2.57
CA SER A 87 21.16 32.59 2.87
C SER A 87 20.27 31.86 1.85
N MET A 88 19.08 32.40 1.55
CA MET A 88 18.18 31.85 0.53
C MET A 88 18.86 31.72 -0.84
N GLN A 89 19.51 32.80 -1.31
CA GLN A 89 20.21 32.83 -2.59
C GLN A 89 21.43 31.90 -2.64
N THR A 90 22.13 31.76 -1.51
CA THR A 90 23.30 30.88 -1.37
C THR A 90 22.89 29.42 -1.37
N LEU A 91 21.88 29.05 -0.58
CA LEU A 91 21.35 27.69 -0.49
C LEU A 91 20.70 27.23 -1.80
N SER A 92 19.99 28.11 -2.50
CA SER A 92 19.40 27.83 -3.82
C SER A 92 20.39 27.97 -4.98
N THR A 93 21.64 28.36 -4.72
CA THR A 93 22.67 28.64 -5.74
C THR A 93 22.29 29.73 -6.75
N THR A 94 21.35 30.61 -6.41
CA THR A 94 20.88 31.70 -7.28
C THR A 94 21.86 32.87 -7.32
N GLY A 95 22.36 33.29 -6.16
CA GLY A 95 23.43 34.29 -6.04
C GLY A 95 23.29 35.56 -6.89
N TYR A 96 22.25 36.37 -6.67
CA TYR A 96 22.06 37.61 -7.46
C TYR A 96 23.19 38.64 -7.33
N GLY A 97 24.02 38.52 -6.29
CA GLY A 97 25.22 39.35 -6.09
C GLY A 97 24.97 40.69 -5.37
N ALA A 98 23.72 41.01 -5.01
CA ALA A 98 23.38 42.22 -4.27
C ALA A 98 23.85 42.19 -2.80
N VAL A 99 23.93 40.98 -2.21
CA VAL A 99 24.51 40.74 -0.89
C VAL A 99 25.56 39.64 -1.05
N TYR A 100 26.77 39.84 -0.51
CA TYR A 100 27.88 38.90 -0.67
C TYR A 100 28.82 38.90 0.56
N PRO A 101 29.49 37.77 0.86
CA PRO A 101 30.38 37.66 2.01
C PRO A 101 31.73 38.31 1.72
N VAL A 102 32.20 39.17 2.63
CA VAL A 102 33.50 39.86 2.53
C VAL A 102 34.53 39.35 3.53
N SER A 103 34.09 38.79 4.66
CA SER A 103 35.00 38.23 5.67
C SER A 103 35.33 36.76 5.38
N PHE A 104 36.49 36.30 5.85
CA PHE A 104 36.88 34.89 5.76
C PHE A 104 35.85 33.97 6.44
N ALA A 105 35.36 34.36 7.62
CA ALA A 105 34.36 33.60 8.36
C ALA A 105 33.03 33.48 7.60
N ALA A 106 32.54 34.58 7.00
CA ALA A 106 31.31 34.55 6.20
C ALA A 106 31.46 33.70 4.93
N ASN A 107 32.62 33.76 4.27
CA ASN A 107 32.93 32.91 3.11
C ASN A 107 33.00 31.42 3.48
N LEU A 108 33.56 31.09 4.64
CA LEU A 108 33.61 29.71 5.13
C LEU A 108 32.21 29.15 5.40
N ILE A 109 31.36 29.94 6.07
CA ILE A 109 29.96 29.57 6.34
C ILE A 109 29.18 29.41 5.03
N SER A 110 29.34 30.35 4.09
CA SER A 110 28.73 30.27 2.77
C SER A 110 29.18 29.04 2.00
N SER A 111 30.44 28.65 2.08
CA SER A 111 30.94 27.43 1.45
C SER A 111 30.25 26.17 2.02
N VAL A 112 30.07 26.10 3.34
CA VAL A 112 29.33 25.02 4.00
C VAL A 112 27.85 25.04 3.59
N GLU A 113 27.24 26.22 3.54
CA GLU A 113 25.84 26.40 3.14
C GLU A 113 25.60 25.95 1.70
N ILE A 114 26.47 26.33 0.75
CA ILE A 114 26.39 25.89 -0.65
C ILE A 114 26.48 24.37 -0.73
N PHE A 115 27.43 23.76 -0.01
CA PHE A 115 27.56 22.30 0.02
C PHE A 115 26.29 21.62 0.55
N LEU A 116 25.71 22.13 1.63
CA LEU A 116 24.44 21.63 2.18
C LEU A 116 23.26 21.87 1.24
N GLY A 117 23.24 22.97 0.50
CA GLY A 117 22.24 23.28 -0.52
C GLY A 117 22.26 22.25 -1.65
N LEU A 118 23.45 21.98 -2.20
CA LEU A 118 23.64 20.95 -3.22
C LEU A 118 23.20 19.56 -2.73
N LEU A 119 23.58 19.18 -1.51
CA LEU A 119 23.16 17.92 -0.91
C LEU A 119 21.64 17.86 -0.72
N SER A 120 21.02 18.95 -0.30
CA SER A 120 19.57 19.04 -0.07
C SER A 120 18.79 18.88 -1.37
N VAL A 121 19.24 19.51 -2.46
CA VAL A 121 18.63 19.35 -3.81
C VAL A 121 18.76 17.91 -4.28
N ALA A 122 19.94 17.29 -4.15
CA ALA A 122 20.16 15.90 -4.55
C ALA A 122 19.26 14.93 -3.75
N LEU A 123 19.21 15.07 -2.43
CA LEU A 123 18.38 14.22 -1.55
C LEU A 123 16.89 14.42 -1.80
N THR A 124 16.43 15.67 -1.98
CA THR A 124 15.02 15.97 -2.25
C THR A 124 14.58 15.40 -3.60
N THR A 125 15.41 15.57 -4.64
CA THR A 125 15.16 15.02 -5.96
C THR A 125 15.09 13.49 -5.91
N GLY A 126 16.06 12.85 -5.25
CA GLY A 126 16.07 11.40 -5.06
C GLY A 126 14.84 10.89 -4.29
N LEU A 127 14.41 11.60 -3.25
CA LEU A 127 13.21 11.24 -2.48
C LEU A 127 11.93 11.37 -3.32
N LEU A 128 11.79 12.46 -4.09
CA LEU A 128 10.64 12.68 -4.96
C LEU A 128 10.59 11.61 -6.06
N PHE A 129 11.72 11.31 -6.71
CA PHE A 129 11.80 10.25 -7.70
C PHE A 129 11.44 8.89 -7.11
N ALA A 130 12.08 8.48 -6.02
CA ALA A 130 11.79 7.20 -5.36
C ALA A 130 10.31 7.05 -4.98
N ARG A 131 9.63 8.16 -4.69
CA ARG A 131 8.23 8.18 -4.29
C ARG A 131 7.26 8.18 -5.46
N LEU A 132 7.57 8.89 -6.53
CA LEU A 132 6.75 8.94 -7.75
C LEU A 132 6.92 7.66 -8.59
N SER A 133 8.10 7.04 -8.53
CA SER A 133 8.42 5.80 -9.24
C SER A 133 7.92 4.54 -8.55
N LYS A 134 7.22 4.63 -7.40
CA LYS A 134 6.60 3.45 -6.78
C LYS A 134 5.28 3.11 -7.47
N PRO A 135 5.15 1.93 -8.09
CA PRO A 135 3.89 1.51 -8.65
C PRO A 135 2.85 1.36 -7.54
N ARG A 136 1.62 1.75 -7.84
CA ARG A 136 0.45 1.45 -7.01
C ARG A 136 -0.43 0.49 -7.77
N ALA A 137 -0.47 -0.76 -7.32
CA ALA A 137 -1.44 -1.73 -7.80
C ALA A 137 -2.85 -1.14 -7.59
N ARG A 138 -3.57 -0.90 -8.68
CA ARG A 138 -5.00 -0.56 -8.64
C ARG A 138 -5.77 -1.77 -9.14
N ILE A 139 -5.90 -2.73 -8.23
CA ILE A 139 -6.54 -4.01 -8.49
C ILE A 139 -7.79 -4.05 -7.63
N MET A 140 -8.93 -4.16 -8.28
CA MET A 140 -10.21 -4.27 -7.60
C MET A 140 -10.61 -5.74 -7.53
N PHE A 141 -10.84 -6.24 -6.32
CA PHE A 141 -11.41 -7.55 -6.07
C PHE A 141 -12.94 -7.43 -5.94
N SER A 142 -13.66 -8.49 -6.29
CA SER A 142 -15.10 -8.56 -6.00
C SER A 142 -15.35 -8.40 -4.50
N LYS A 143 -16.45 -7.78 -4.09
CA LYS A 143 -16.78 -7.62 -2.66
C LYS A 143 -17.15 -8.94 -1.98
N VAL A 144 -17.52 -9.94 -2.76
CA VAL A 144 -17.96 -11.25 -2.29
C VAL A 144 -17.17 -12.35 -2.98
N ALA A 145 -17.07 -13.49 -2.32
CA ALA A 145 -16.63 -14.75 -2.91
C ALA A 145 -17.83 -15.68 -3.03
N ILE A 146 -18.07 -16.23 -4.22
CA ILE A 146 -19.20 -17.13 -4.48
C ILE A 146 -18.76 -18.58 -4.36
N ILE A 147 -19.66 -19.46 -3.96
CA ILE A 147 -19.48 -20.91 -4.03
C ILE A 147 -20.66 -21.49 -4.80
N ARG A 148 -20.39 -22.14 -5.93
CA ARG A 148 -21.39 -22.78 -6.77
C ARG A 148 -20.88 -24.06 -7.38
N THR A 149 -21.78 -24.91 -7.85
CA THR A 149 -21.40 -26.08 -8.64
C THR A 149 -20.98 -25.62 -10.03
N TYR A 150 -19.74 -25.92 -10.40
CA TYR A 150 -19.18 -25.61 -11.71
C TYR A 150 -18.56 -26.89 -12.29
N ARG A 151 -19.00 -27.27 -13.50
CA ARG A 151 -18.59 -28.53 -14.15
C ARG A 151 -18.71 -29.77 -13.24
N GLY A 152 -19.75 -29.81 -12.42
CA GLY A 152 -20.02 -30.93 -11.50
C GLY A 152 -19.31 -30.86 -10.15
N THR A 153 -18.40 -29.92 -9.93
CA THR A 153 -17.63 -29.78 -8.68
C THR A 153 -17.99 -28.48 -7.96
N PRO A 154 -18.29 -28.51 -6.65
CA PRO A 154 -18.41 -27.28 -5.86
C PRO A 154 -17.13 -26.46 -5.98
N THR A 155 -17.24 -25.20 -6.35
CA THR A 155 -16.08 -24.37 -6.71
C THR A 155 -16.24 -23.00 -6.06
N LEU A 156 -15.22 -22.60 -5.31
CA LEU A 156 -15.07 -21.25 -4.78
C LEU A 156 -14.57 -20.33 -5.89
N MET A 157 -15.23 -19.21 -6.09
CA MET A 157 -14.85 -18.23 -7.10
C MET A 157 -14.87 -16.80 -6.55
N PHE A 158 -13.92 -16.01 -6.99
CA PHE A 158 -13.95 -14.55 -6.87
C PHE A 158 -13.29 -13.96 -8.10
N ARG A 159 -13.56 -12.69 -8.41
CA ARG A 159 -12.97 -12.04 -9.57
C ARG A 159 -12.17 -10.82 -9.17
N MET A 160 -11.17 -10.51 -9.98
CA MET A 160 -10.38 -9.29 -9.86
C MET A 160 -10.23 -8.62 -11.21
N ILE A 161 -10.06 -7.30 -11.21
CA ILE A 161 -9.79 -6.51 -12.41
C ILE A 161 -8.55 -5.64 -12.22
N ASN A 162 -7.88 -5.33 -13.33
CA ASN A 162 -6.94 -4.23 -13.36
C ASN A 162 -7.71 -2.94 -13.65
N GLU A 163 -7.74 -2.00 -12.71
CA GLU A 163 -8.39 -0.70 -12.91
C GLU A 163 -7.56 0.23 -13.80
N ARG A 164 -6.28 -0.11 -14.03
CA ARG A 164 -5.41 0.60 -14.97
C ARG A 164 -5.54 -0.01 -16.35
N ARG A 165 -5.28 0.83 -17.36
CA ARG A 165 -5.20 0.42 -18.76
C ARG A 165 -3.82 -0.13 -19.15
N ASN A 166 -3.00 -0.51 -18.18
CA ASN A 166 -1.70 -1.14 -18.41
C ASN A 166 -1.80 -2.66 -18.18
N GLU A 167 -0.75 -3.37 -18.56
CA GLU A 167 -0.67 -4.81 -18.38
C GLU A 167 0.15 -5.15 -17.14
N ILE A 168 -0.22 -6.26 -16.49
CA ILE A 168 0.56 -6.87 -15.42
C ILE A 168 1.11 -8.18 -15.98
N ALA A 169 2.42 -8.21 -16.20
CA ALA A 169 3.13 -9.38 -16.69
C ALA A 169 3.36 -10.41 -15.58
N GLU A 170 3.37 -11.69 -15.95
CA GLU A 170 3.64 -12.82 -15.04
C GLU A 170 2.79 -12.76 -13.76
N ALA A 171 1.51 -12.43 -13.92
CA ALA A 171 0.59 -12.29 -12.82
C ALA A 171 0.36 -13.65 -12.12
N HIS A 172 0.56 -13.68 -10.81
CA HIS A 172 0.39 -14.85 -9.96
C HIS A 172 -0.61 -14.55 -8.84
N VAL A 173 -1.54 -15.47 -8.61
CA VAL A 173 -2.55 -15.40 -7.56
C VAL A 173 -2.32 -16.52 -6.57
N SER A 174 -2.22 -16.19 -5.29
CA SER A 174 -2.28 -17.16 -4.20
C SER A 174 -3.49 -16.91 -3.32
N VAL A 175 -4.07 -18.00 -2.82
CA VAL A 175 -5.23 -17.96 -1.94
C VAL A 175 -4.97 -18.87 -0.77
N THR A 176 -5.17 -18.34 0.43
CA THR A 176 -4.90 -19.04 1.68
C THR A 176 -6.09 -18.89 2.60
N ILE A 177 -6.54 -19.99 3.21
CA ILE A 177 -7.53 -19.94 4.29
C ILE A 177 -6.83 -20.07 5.63
N THR A 178 -7.22 -19.24 6.60
CA THR A 178 -6.81 -19.44 7.99
C THR A 178 -7.77 -20.41 8.66
N GLN A 179 -7.25 -21.41 9.38
CA GLN A 179 -8.05 -22.35 10.15
C GLN A 179 -7.53 -22.45 11.57
N GLU A 180 -8.44 -22.55 12.54
CA GLU A 180 -8.10 -22.93 13.91
C GLU A 180 -7.94 -24.45 13.98
N GLU A 181 -6.76 -24.89 14.44
CA GLU A 181 -6.39 -26.29 14.68
C GLU A 181 -6.13 -26.44 16.18
N ASP A 182 -6.85 -27.35 16.84
CA ASP A 182 -6.56 -27.74 18.22
C ASP A 182 -5.40 -28.73 18.17
N ASP A 183 -4.26 -28.33 18.72
CA ASP A 183 -3.04 -29.13 18.71
C ASP A 183 -3.08 -30.32 19.71
N GLY A 184 -4.20 -30.50 20.41
CA GLY A 184 -4.36 -31.55 21.42
C GLY A 184 -3.62 -31.26 22.73
N THR A 185 -2.90 -30.14 22.82
CA THR A 185 -2.23 -29.66 24.04
C THR A 185 -3.04 -28.60 24.79
N GLY A 186 -4.25 -28.29 24.30
CA GLY A 186 -5.12 -27.25 24.83
C GLY A 186 -4.81 -25.86 24.31
N SER A 187 -3.96 -25.76 23.28
CA SER A 187 -3.61 -24.51 22.59
C SER A 187 -4.26 -24.49 21.20
N VAL A 188 -4.91 -23.38 20.86
CA VAL A 188 -5.53 -23.22 19.54
C VAL A 188 -4.52 -22.53 18.63
N LEU A 189 -3.92 -23.28 17.71
CA LEU A 189 -3.02 -22.75 16.72
C LEU A 189 -3.81 -22.33 15.47
N ARG A 190 -3.51 -21.16 14.92
CA ARG A 190 -4.06 -20.74 13.62
C ARG A 190 -3.11 -21.13 12.50
N ARG A 191 -3.52 -22.11 11.69
CA ARG A 191 -2.79 -22.55 10.51
C ARG A 191 -3.24 -21.81 9.27
N MET A 192 -2.29 -21.46 8.42
CA MET A 192 -2.53 -20.92 7.09
C MET A 192 -2.39 -22.06 6.08
N VAL A 193 -3.47 -22.37 5.36
CA VAL A 193 -3.50 -23.46 4.38
C VAL A 193 -3.79 -22.90 2.99
N GLY A 194 -2.87 -23.14 2.05
CA GLY A 194 -3.04 -22.72 0.65
C GLY A 194 -4.14 -23.50 -0.05
N LEU A 195 -4.89 -22.82 -0.92
CA LEU A 195 -5.91 -23.43 -1.78
C LEU A 195 -5.37 -23.61 -3.19
N LYS A 196 -5.57 -24.81 -3.76
CA LYS A 196 -5.16 -25.12 -5.14
C LYS A 196 -6.10 -24.48 -6.15
N LEU A 197 -5.60 -23.53 -6.94
CA LEU A 197 -6.41 -22.86 -7.96
C LEU A 197 -6.45 -23.68 -9.26
N GLU A 198 -7.52 -23.52 -10.04
CA GLU A 198 -7.59 -24.07 -11.41
C GLU A 198 -6.55 -23.39 -12.31
N ARG A 199 -6.36 -22.08 -12.12
CA ARG A 199 -5.29 -21.30 -12.73
C ARG A 199 -4.81 -20.25 -11.73
N ASP A 200 -3.57 -20.39 -11.27
CA ASP A 200 -2.89 -19.46 -10.37
C ASP A 200 -2.01 -18.44 -11.12
N THR A 201 -1.70 -18.67 -12.39
CA THR A 201 -0.82 -17.83 -13.20
C THR A 201 -1.47 -17.32 -14.48
N SER A 202 -1.13 -16.10 -14.88
CA SER A 202 -1.52 -15.50 -16.15
C SER A 202 -0.32 -14.73 -16.72
N PRO A 203 0.14 -15.05 -17.94
CA PRO A 203 1.26 -14.33 -18.55
C PRO A 203 1.00 -12.83 -18.66
N ILE A 204 -0.26 -12.45 -18.93
CA ILE A 204 -0.73 -11.07 -19.01
C ILE A 204 -2.05 -10.97 -18.25
N PHE A 205 -2.15 -9.99 -17.35
CA PHE A 205 -3.39 -9.61 -16.69
C PHE A 205 -3.74 -8.15 -16.99
N ALA A 206 -4.72 -7.95 -17.87
CA ALA A 206 -5.09 -6.63 -18.40
C ALA A 206 -6.53 -6.19 -18.06
N LEU A 207 -7.49 -7.13 -17.99
CA LEU A 207 -8.92 -6.81 -17.90
C LEU A 207 -9.56 -7.40 -16.63
N SER A 208 -9.97 -8.66 -16.68
CA SER A 208 -10.67 -9.36 -15.61
C SER A 208 -10.15 -10.78 -15.49
N TRP A 209 -10.06 -11.28 -14.26
CA TRP A 209 -9.66 -12.65 -13.96
C TRP A 209 -10.61 -13.24 -12.92
N LEU A 210 -11.38 -14.25 -13.35
CA LEU A 210 -12.15 -15.10 -12.45
C LEU A 210 -11.23 -16.18 -11.88
N VAL A 211 -10.94 -16.08 -10.58
CA VAL A 211 -10.17 -17.07 -9.85
C VAL A 211 -11.10 -18.17 -9.37
N MET A 212 -10.69 -19.43 -9.58
CA MET A 212 -11.48 -20.60 -9.25
C MET A 212 -10.65 -21.57 -8.42
N HIS A 213 -11.22 -22.03 -7.31
CA HIS A 213 -10.69 -23.11 -6.49
C HIS A 213 -11.72 -24.25 -6.46
N PRO A 214 -11.48 -25.36 -7.18
CA PRO A 214 -12.30 -26.55 -7.08
C PRO A 214 -12.22 -27.14 -5.67
N ILE A 215 -13.36 -27.36 -5.04
CA ILE A 215 -13.46 -27.94 -3.69
C ILE A 215 -13.50 -29.46 -3.83
N THR A 216 -12.33 -30.06 -4.03
CA THR A 216 -12.12 -31.52 -4.07
C THR A 216 -12.07 -32.10 -2.65
N PRO A 217 -12.09 -33.43 -2.45
CA PRO A 217 -11.95 -34.06 -1.13
C PRO A 217 -10.71 -33.63 -0.34
N GLU A 218 -9.64 -33.24 -1.03
CA GLU A 218 -8.38 -32.74 -0.43
C GLU A 218 -8.47 -31.26 -0.06
N SER A 219 -9.52 -30.55 -0.49
CA SER A 219 -9.70 -29.14 -0.19
C SER A 219 -10.00 -28.94 1.30
N PRO A 220 -9.38 -27.93 1.95
CA PRO A 220 -9.73 -27.54 3.32
C PRO A 220 -11.16 -27.01 3.49
N LEU A 221 -11.88 -26.80 2.39
CA LEU A 221 -13.27 -26.37 2.32
C LEU A 221 -14.24 -27.52 2.05
N TYR A 222 -13.74 -28.74 1.82
CA TYR A 222 -14.59 -29.89 1.53
C TYR A 222 -15.56 -30.19 2.67
N GLY A 223 -16.84 -30.34 2.34
CA GLY A 223 -17.90 -30.60 3.32
C GLY A 223 -18.23 -29.44 4.25
N LYS A 224 -17.61 -28.26 4.12
CA LYS A 224 -17.88 -27.10 4.97
C LYS A 224 -19.09 -26.30 4.46
N THR A 225 -20.00 -25.95 5.36
CA THR A 225 -21.12 -25.05 5.09
C THR A 225 -20.73 -23.58 5.30
N ALA A 226 -21.59 -22.66 4.87
CA ALA A 226 -21.45 -21.24 5.17
C ALA A 226 -21.27 -20.96 6.68
N LYS A 227 -22.01 -21.71 7.51
CA LYS A 227 -21.92 -21.60 8.96
C LYS A 227 -20.59 -22.10 9.50
N ASP A 228 -19.99 -23.12 8.89
CA ASP A 228 -18.69 -23.67 9.33
C ASP A 228 -17.54 -22.74 8.98
N ILE A 229 -17.61 -22.06 7.83
CA ILE A 229 -16.66 -21.00 7.47
C ILE A 229 -16.80 -19.83 8.45
N ALA A 230 -18.02 -19.46 8.82
CA ALA A 230 -18.31 -18.38 9.75
C ALA A 230 -17.93 -18.67 11.21
N ALA A 231 -18.24 -19.86 11.71
CA ALA A 231 -18.10 -20.21 13.12
C ALA A 231 -16.65 -20.36 13.57
N ALA A 232 -15.71 -20.56 12.64
CA ALA A 232 -14.30 -20.79 12.94
C ALA A 232 -13.44 -19.52 12.87
N GLY A 233 -14.03 -18.34 12.62
CA GLY A 233 -13.27 -17.10 12.43
C GLY A 233 -12.29 -17.17 11.25
N ASN A 234 -12.55 -18.09 10.31
CA ASN A 234 -11.71 -18.34 9.15
C ASN A 234 -11.81 -17.18 8.17
N VAL A 235 -10.67 -16.75 7.64
CA VAL A 235 -10.61 -15.74 6.59
C VAL A 235 -9.95 -16.31 5.36
N LEU A 236 -10.43 -15.89 4.19
CA LEU A 236 -9.78 -16.15 2.93
C LEU A 236 -8.87 -14.97 2.60
N VAL A 237 -7.57 -15.20 2.57
CA VAL A 237 -6.59 -14.19 2.17
C VAL A 237 -6.21 -14.45 0.72
N CYS A 238 -6.54 -13.49 -0.14
CA CYS A 238 -6.21 -13.50 -1.57
C CYS A 238 -5.07 -12.52 -1.82
N MET A 239 -4.06 -12.95 -2.55
CA MET A 239 -2.91 -12.13 -2.92
C MET A 239 -2.63 -12.28 -4.41
N LEU A 240 -2.52 -11.15 -5.10
CA LEU A 240 -2.03 -11.04 -6.46
C LEU A 240 -0.63 -10.43 -6.40
N SER A 241 0.29 -10.98 -7.18
CA SER A 241 1.60 -10.41 -7.49
C SER A 241 1.85 -10.44 -8.99
N GLY A 242 2.68 -9.54 -9.50
CA GLY A 242 3.10 -9.52 -10.90
C GLY A 242 3.96 -8.30 -11.18
N THR A 243 4.44 -8.16 -12.41
CA THR A 243 5.28 -7.03 -12.82
C THR A 243 4.45 -6.01 -13.57
N ASP A 244 4.44 -4.75 -13.10
CA ASP A 244 3.76 -3.64 -13.78
C ASP A 244 4.58 -3.24 -15.02
N ASP A 245 4.00 -3.33 -16.21
CA ASP A 245 4.71 -3.09 -17.47
C ASP A 245 5.19 -1.63 -17.64
N THR A 246 4.57 -0.68 -16.94
CA THR A 246 4.93 0.74 -17.05
C THR A 246 6.18 1.08 -16.26
N LEU A 247 6.33 0.51 -15.06
CA LEU A 247 7.45 0.79 -14.17
C LEU A 247 8.46 -0.37 -14.08
N ASN A 248 8.14 -1.52 -14.68
CA ASN A 248 8.89 -2.77 -14.64
C ASN A 248 9.27 -3.19 -13.21
N GLU A 249 8.31 -3.03 -12.30
CA GLU A 249 8.47 -3.25 -10.86
C GLU A 249 7.40 -4.23 -10.38
N THR A 250 7.73 -5.05 -9.39
CA THR A 250 6.77 -6.00 -8.82
C THR A 250 5.72 -5.26 -8.00
N ILE A 251 4.46 -5.54 -8.31
CA ILE A 251 3.30 -5.05 -7.58
C ILE A 251 2.65 -6.17 -6.78
N PHE A 252 1.97 -5.77 -5.71
CA PHE A 252 1.19 -6.66 -4.87
C PHE A 252 -0.18 -6.05 -4.60
N ALA A 253 -1.23 -6.87 -4.65
CA ALA A 253 -2.55 -6.51 -4.20
C ALA A 253 -3.10 -7.63 -3.30
N ARG A 254 -3.78 -7.24 -2.22
CA ARG A 254 -4.32 -8.17 -1.23
C ARG A 254 -5.78 -7.86 -0.96
N HIS A 255 -6.59 -8.90 -0.88
CA HIS A 255 -7.96 -8.84 -0.40
C HIS A 255 -8.21 -9.92 0.66
N VAL A 256 -9.13 -9.66 1.58
CA VAL A 256 -9.49 -10.61 2.63
C VAL A 256 -11.00 -10.72 2.64
N TYR A 257 -11.51 -11.93 2.44
CA TYR A 257 -12.92 -12.23 2.59
C TYR A 257 -13.16 -12.81 3.98
N GLY A 258 -14.03 -12.14 4.73
CA GLY A 258 -14.64 -12.66 5.95
C GLY A 258 -15.75 -13.64 5.62
N ALA A 259 -16.33 -14.24 6.65
CA ALA A 259 -17.40 -15.20 6.47
C ALA A 259 -18.68 -14.57 5.88
N GLU A 260 -18.93 -13.31 6.23
CA GLU A 260 -20.01 -12.48 5.74
C GLU A 260 -19.92 -12.16 4.24
N ASP A 261 -18.76 -12.38 3.62
CA ASP A 261 -18.53 -12.10 2.20
C ASP A 261 -18.78 -13.33 1.32
N PHE A 262 -19.02 -14.51 1.90
CA PHE A 262 -19.32 -15.72 1.12
C PHE A 262 -20.77 -15.76 0.67
N ARG A 263 -21.00 -16.15 -0.58
CA ARG A 263 -22.35 -16.34 -1.17
C ARG A 263 -22.44 -17.73 -1.80
N PHE A 264 -23.19 -18.62 -1.15
CA PHE A 264 -23.38 -19.99 -1.62
C PHE A 264 -24.57 -20.06 -2.58
N GLY A 265 -24.45 -20.84 -3.65
CA GLY A 265 -25.50 -20.97 -4.67
C GLY A 265 -25.72 -19.68 -5.46
N HIS A 266 -24.68 -18.87 -5.64
CA HIS A 266 -24.73 -17.65 -6.43
C HIS A 266 -23.78 -17.74 -7.62
N ARG A 267 -24.09 -17.01 -8.69
CA ARG A 267 -23.17 -16.76 -9.80
C ARG A 267 -22.92 -15.27 -9.98
N PHE A 268 -21.74 -14.92 -10.47
CA PHE A 268 -21.45 -13.55 -10.88
C PHE A 268 -22.31 -13.18 -12.08
N VAL A 269 -22.77 -11.93 -12.10
CA VAL A 269 -23.38 -11.31 -13.27
C VAL A 269 -22.31 -11.08 -14.33
N ASP A 270 -22.66 -11.32 -15.60
CA ASP A 270 -21.75 -11.04 -16.71
C ASP A 270 -21.50 -9.53 -16.81
N VAL A 271 -20.24 -9.17 -17.05
CA VAL A 271 -19.78 -7.78 -17.15
C VAL A 271 -19.34 -7.43 -18.56
N ILE A 272 -19.26 -8.42 -19.46
CA ILE A 272 -18.82 -8.23 -20.83
C ILE A 272 -20.06 -8.10 -21.70
N GLU A 273 -20.20 -6.95 -22.34
CA GLU A 273 -21.28 -6.65 -23.27
C GLU A 273 -20.69 -6.37 -24.65
N ARG A 274 -21.44 -6.73 -25.70
CA ARG A 274 -21.11 -6.37 -27.08
C ARG A 274 -22.08 -5.28 -27.52
N THR A 275 -21.52 -4.15 -27.95
CA THR A 275 -22.29 -3.06 -28.54
C THR A 275 -22.84 -3.46 -29.91
N GLU A 276 -23.81 -2.69 -30.41
CA GLU A 276 -24.39 -2.88 -31.75
C GLU A 276 -23.34 -2.73 -32.87
N THR A 277 -22.26 -1.96 -32.64
CA THR A 277 -21.13 -1.80 -33.55
C THR A 277 -20.12 -2.96 -33.50
N GLY A 278 -20.30 -3.90 -32.59
CA GLY A 278 -19.42 -5.06 -32.39
C GLY A 278 -18.29 -4.84 -31.39
N ASP A 279 -18.14 -3.64 -30.83
CA ASP A 279 -17.14 -3.33 -29.81
C ASP A 279 -17.46 -4.03 -28.49
N VAL A 280 -16.44 -4.55 -27.83
CA VAL A 280 -16.55 -5.19 -26.52
C VAL A 280 -16.44 -4.12 -25.43
N VAL A 281 -17.47 -4.00 -24.61
CA VAL A 281 -17.53 -3.10 -23.47
C VAL A 281 -17.55 -3.93 -22.20
N ILE A 282 -16.79 -3.50 -21.19
CA ILE A 282 -16.81 -4.12 -19.86
C ILE A 282 -17.47 -3.15 -18.89
N ASP A 283 -18.65 -3.49 -18.39
CA ASP A 283 -19.36 -2.70 -17.38
C ASP A 283 -18.92 -3.11 -15.97
N TYR A 284 -17.97 -2.36 -15.42
CA TYR A 284 -17.50 -2.56 -14.06
C TYR A 284 -18.51 -2.14 -12.98
N ASN A 285 -19.62 -1.47 -13.31
CA ASN A 285 -20.65 -1.16 -12.31
C ASN A 285 -21.30 -2.43 -11.76
N ARG A 286 -21.41 -3.47 -12.60
CA ARG A 286 -21.96 -4.78 -12.24
C ARG A 286 -20.90 -5.75 -11.74
N PHE A 287 -19.66 -5.28 -11.54
CA PHE A 287 -18.52 -6.10 -11.15
C PHE A 287 -18.68 -6.79 -9.79
N HIS A 288 -19.47 -6.22 -8.89
CA HIS A 288 -19.73 -6.85 -7.59
C HIS A 288 -21.00 -7.69 -7.58
N ASP A 289 -21.82 -7.62 -8.64
CA ASP A 289 -23.16 -8.17 -8.63
C ASP A 289 -23.15 -9.69 -8.76
N THR A 290 -24.02 -10.31 -7.97
CA THR A 290 -24.26 -11.75 -8.00
C THR A 290 -25.75 -11.99 -8.02
N ILE A 291 -26.16 -13.09 -8.62
CA ILE A 291 -27.54 -13.55 -8.63
C ILE A 291 -27.61 -14.98 -8.10
N PRO A 292 -28.66 -15.35 -7.34
CA PRO A 292 -28.90 -16.72 -6.93
C PRO A 292 -29.04 -17.66 -8.14
N GLU A 293 -28.60 -18.91 -7.97
CA GLU A 293 -28.84 -20.02 -8.91
C GLU A 293 -30.04 -20.87 -8.50
#